data_AF-A0A8S3UMH0-F1
#
_entry.id   AF-A0A8S3UMH0-F1
#
_cell.length_a   1.000
_cell.length_b   1.000
_cell.length_c   1.000
_cell.angle_alpha   90.00
_cell.angle_beta   90.00
_cell.angle_gamma   90.00
#
_symmetry.space_group_name_H-M   'P 1'
#
loop_
_entity.id
_entity.type
_entity.pdbx_description
1 polymer ?
#
loop_
_entity_poly.entity_id
_entity_poly.type
_entity_poly.pdbx_seq_one_letter_code
_entity_poly.pdbx_strand_id
1 'polypeptide(L)'
;MMAILSSSPKDPAFFLHHAYVDYIWEKFRQKQLRLGKNPEYYTGLGVSEWISESKNYNLTLFHAPYRNMDCFKWMKNIDGYSNIFTENLYVYEDSPTYPDCGNTKYLNWNTVLKRCIGIKPVLSAIPQSIKPYYVHMIIIISVSFILLIIISFLVFLTLRKIKRVTIFTISNEELKPLCRRTVSNI
;
A
#
# COMPACT_ATOMS: atom_id res chain seq x y z
N MET A 1 -7.15 2.36 -6.72
CA MET A 1 -6.59 3.74 -6.74
C MET A 1 -5.41 3.89 -5.76
N MET A 2 -5.35 3.13 -4.66
CA MET A 2 -4.20 3.15 -3.71
C MET A 2 -3.04 2.17 -4.02
N ALA A 3 -3.09 1.44 -5.14
CA ALA A 3 -2.14 0.35 -5.41
C ALA A 3 -0.75 0.81 -5.92
N ILE A 4 -0.62 2.07 -6.36
CA ILE A 4 0.63 2.61 -6.90
C ILE A 4 1.34 3.43 -5.81
N LEU A 5 2.48 2.93 -5.34
CA LEU A 5 3.24 3.49 -4.21
C LEU A 5 3.56 4.99 -4.34
N SER A 6 3.93 5.46 -5.53
CA SER A 6 4.36 6.85 -5.76
C SER A 6 3.21 7.86 -5.79
N SER A 7 1.97 7.38 -5.91
CA SER A 7 0.77 8.24 -5.99
C SER A 7 -0.26 7.92 -4.93
N SER A 8 -0.04 6.90 -4.08
CA SER A 8 -1.00 6.51 -3.06
C SER A 8 -1.35 7.64 -2.09
N PRO A 9 -0.44 8.53 -1.66
CA PRO A 9 -0.80 9.63 -0.75
C PRO A 9 -1.67 10.72 -1.39
N LYS A 10 -1.88 10.68 -2.71
CA LYS A 10 -2.77 11.64 -3.41
C LYS A 10 -4.25 11.31 -3.23
N ASP A 11 -4.56 10.08 -2.83
CA ASP A 11 -5.93 9.65 -2.51
C ASP A 11 -6.16 9.85 -1.00
N PRO A 12 -7.16 10.64 -0.56
CA PRO A 12 -7.44 10.85 0.86
C PRO A 12 -7.68 9.56 1.65
N ALA A 13 -8.15 8.49 1.00
CA ALA A 13 -8.32 7.17 1.63
C ALA A 13 -6.99 6.60 2.17
N PHE A 14 -5.84 7.06 1.65
CA PHE A 14 -4.52 6.73 2.17
C PHE A 14 -4.36 7.06 3.64
N PHE A 15 -4.77 8.25 4.06
CA PHE A 15 -4.62 8.67 5.46
C PHE A 15 -5.54 7.88 6.39
N LEU A 16 -6.78 7.61 5.95
CA LEU A 16 -7.71 6.77 6.72
C LEU A 16 -7.20 5.33 6.86
N HIS A 17 -6.65 4.78 5.79
CA HIS A 17 -6.05 3.44 5.82
C HIS A 17 -4.83 3.39 6.74
N HIS A 18 -3.91 4.34 6.65
CA HIS A 18 -2.72 4.36 7.50
C HIS A 18 -3.04 4.69 8.96
N ALA A 19 -4.08 5.48 9.24
CA ALA A 19 -4.59 5.67 10.60
C ALA A 19 -5.13 4.34 11.18
N TYR A 20 -5.81 3.52 10.37
CA TYR A 20 -6.24 2.19 10.80
C TYR A 20 -5.06 1.22 10.99
N VAL A 21 -4.04 1.27 10.14
CA VAL A 21 -2.82 0.46 10.33
C VAL A 21 -2.10 0.84 11.62
N ASP A 22 -1.98 2.14 11.91
CA ASP A 22 -1.37 2.62 13.15
C ASP A 22 -2.21 2.28 14.40
N TYR A 23 -3.54 2.31 14.29
CA TYR A 23 -4.43 1.78 15.33
C TYR A 23 -4.13 0.31 15.66
N ILE A 24 -3.96 -0.55 14.66
CA ILE A 24 -3.62 -1.97 14.87
C ILE A 24 -2.23 -2.11 15.51
N TRP A 25 -1.27 -1.28 15.08
CA TRP A 25 0.04 -1.20 15.71
C TRP A 25 -0.04 -0.83 17.19
N GLU A 26 -0.87 0.15 17.55
CA GLU A 26 -1.08 0.53 18.94
C GLU A 26 -1.72 -0.61 19.77
N LYS A 27 -2.70 -1.33 19.22
CA LYS A 27 -3.26 -2.52 19.91
C LYS A 27 -2.21 -3.61 20.14
N PHE A 28 -1.24 -3.74 19.24
CA PHE A 28 -0.09 -4.60 19.44
C PHE A 28 0.82 -4.09 20.58
N ARG A 29 1.16 -2.80 20.63
CA ARG A 29 1.94 -2.20 21.73
C ARG A 29 1.26 -2.38 23.10
N GLN A 30 -0.04 -2.14 23.18
CA GLN A 30 -0.83 -2.36 24.40
C GLN A 30 -0.79 -3.82 24.87
N LYS A 31 -0.74 -4.77 23.93
CA LYS A 31 -0.54 -6.19 24.26
C LYS A 31 0.88 -6.45 24.79
N GLN A 32 1.91 -5.84 24.22
CA GLN A 32 3.29 -5.96 24.74
C GLN A 32 3.39 -5.44 26.17
N LEU A 33 2.80 -4.27 26.46
CA LEU A 33 2.76 -3.71 27.81
C LEU A 33 2.08 -4.65 28.81
N ARG A 34 0.93 -5.22 28.44
CA ARG A 34 0.24 -6.23 29.27
C ARG A 34 1.06 -7.50 29.53
N LEU A 35 2.01 -7.80 28.65
CA LEU A 35 2.95 -8.92 28.80
C LEU A 35 4.25 -8.51 29.51
N GLY A 36 4.33 -7.30 30.07
CA GLY A 36 5.52 -6.77 30.75
C GLY A 36 6.67 -6.45 29.80
N LYS A 37 6.40 -6.22 28.51
CA LYS A 37 7.39 -5.82 27.51
C LYS A 37 7.27 -4.32 27.24
N ASN A 38 8.41 -3.64 27.12
CA ASN A 38 8.43 -2.23 26.71
C ASN A 38 8.35 -2.13 25.17
N PRO A 39 7.31 -1.48 24.61
CA PRO A 39 7.12 -1.37 23.16
C PRO A 39 7.99 -0.31 22.48
N GLU A 40 8.67 0.57 23.24
CA GLU A 40 9.60 1.57 22.68
C GLU A 40 10.90 0.94 22.18
N TYR A 41 11.19 -0.29 22.60
CA TYR A 41 12.35 -1.04 22.15
C TYR A 41 11.96 -2.04 21.07
N TYR A 42 12.56 -1.87 19.90
CA TYR A 42 12.42 -2.78 18.77
C TYR A 42 12.84 -4.21 19.16
N THR A 43 11.91 -5.16 19.08
CA THR A 43 12.03 -6.63 19.25
C THR A 43 13.13 -7.17 20.17
N GLY A 44 13.51 -6.51 21.28
CA GLY A 44 14.50 -7.03 22.23
C GLY A 44 15.90 -7.36 21.67
N LEU A 45 16.18 -7.07 20.40
CA LEU A 45 17.47 -7.31 19.78
C LEU A 45 18.36 -6.10 20.05
N GLY A 46 19.53 -6.34 20.65
CA GLY A 46 20.53 -5.30 20.83
C GLY A 46 21.00 -4.74 19.48
N VAL A 47 21.57 -3.54 19.44
CA VAL A 47 22.16 -2.94 18.22
C VAL A 47 23.15 -3.88 17.54
N SER A 48 23.93 -4.63 18.33
CA SER A 48 24.86 -5.66 17.87
C SER A 48 24.16 -6.85 17.23
N GLU A 49 22.97 -7.21 17.72
CA GLU A 49 22.15 -8.32 17.26
C GLU A 49 21.41 -7.95 15.97
N TRP A 50 20.93 -6.70 15.87
CA TRP A 50 20.42 -6.13 14.63
C TRP A 50 21.48 -6.17 13.51
N ILE A 51 22.73 -5.82 13.80
CA ILE A 51 23.85 -5.86 12.84
C ILE A 51 24.22 -7.31 12.44
N SER A 52 24.21 -8.25 13.40
CA SER A 52 24.56 -9.65 13.10
C SER A 52 23.49 -10.32 12.26
N GLU A 53 22.23 -10.05 12.56
CA GLU A 53 21.13 -10.62 11.81
C GLU A 53 20.94 -9.85 10.46
N SER A 54 21.28 -8.55 10.36
CA SER A 54 21.26 -7.73 9.10
C SER A 54 22.27 -8.13 8.05
N LYS A 55 23.16 -9.06 8.37
CA LYS A 55 24.03 -9.70 7.38
C LYS A 55 23.34 -10.87 6.68
N ASN A 56 22.35 -11.50 7.31
CA ASN A 56 21.66 -12.68 6.77
C ASN A 56 20.36 -12.34 6.04
N TYR A 57 19.69 -11.27 6.45
CA TYR A 57 18.58 -10.71 5.72
C TYR A 57 19.06 -9.43 5.04
N ASN A 58 18.66 -9.18 3.79
CA ASN A 58 18.88 -7.90 3.11
C ASN A 58 18.04 -6.77 3.78
N LEU A 59 18.08 -6.64 5.12
CA LEU A 59 17.47 -5.51 5.81
C LEU A 59 18.27 -4.28 5.40
N THR A 60 17.60 -3.48 4.60
CA THR A 60 18.18 -2.31 4.00
C THR A 60 18.60 -1.35 5.11
N LEU A 61 19.77 -0.72 4.98
CA LEU A 61 20.28 0.30 5.91
C LEU A 61 19.24 1.38 6.22
N PHE A 62 18.26 1.57 5.32
CA PHE A 62 17.15 2.51 5.45
C PHE A 62 16.26 2.28 6.69
N HIS A 63 16.16 1.04 7.18
CA HIS A 63 15.36 0.67 8.36
C HIS A 63 16.17 0.54 9.65
N ALA A 64 17.45 0.91 9.66
CA ALA A 64 18.27 0.87 10.86
C ALA A 64 17.69 1.77 11.96
N PRO A 65 17.63 1.35 13.24
CA PRO A 65 16.93 2.07 14.31
C PRO A 65 17.45 3.50 14.50
N TYR A 66 18.77 3.72 14.44
CA TYR A 66 19.37 5.03 14.66
C TYR A 66 19.52 5.87 13.38
N ARG A 67 19.06 5.37 12.24
CA ARG A 67 19.03 6.17 11.02
C ARG A 67 17.86 7.14 11.09
N ASN A 68 18.07 8.36 10.58
CA ASN A 68 16.99 9.31 10.37
C ASN A 68 15.94 8.74 9.41
N MET A 69 14.67 8.94 9.73
CA MET A 69 13.58 8.66 8.80
C MET A 69 13.76 9.54 7.55
N ASP A 70 13.54 8.97 6.38
CA ASP A 70 13.67 9.73 5.13
C ASP A 70 12.75 10.94 5.15
N CYS A 71 13.29 12.10 4.73
CA CYS A 71 12.63 13.40 4.77
C CYS A 71 12.35 13.99 6.17
N PHE A 72 12.71 13.31 7.27
CA PHE A 72 12.59 13.84 8.64
C PHE A 72 13.97 13.95 9.29
N LYS A 73 14.58 15.15 9.22
CA LYS A 73 15.96 15.38 9.69
C LYS A 73 16.18 15.22 11.20
N TRP A 74 15.10 15.31 11.98
CA TRP A 74 15.10 15.38 13.44
C TRP A 74 14.47 14.16 14.11
N MET A 75 14.09 13.14 13.33
CA MET A 75 13.53 11.90 13.87
C MET A 75 14.26 10.69 13.30
N LYS A 76 14.66 9.78 14.19
CA LYS A 76 15.21 8.46 13.84
C LYS A 76 14.08 7.45 13.75
N ASN A 77 14.35 6.33 13.08
CA ASN A 77 13.39 5.21 13.01
C ASN A 77 13.01 4.72 14.41
N ILE A 78 13.95 4.70 15.37
CA ILE A 78 13.70 4.31 16.75
C ILE A 78 12.74 5.26 17.47
N ASP A 79 12.79 6.56 17.15
CA ASP A 79 11.93 7.56 17.76
C ASP A 79 10.46 7.31 17.39
N GLY A 80 10.19 6.68 16.23
CA GLY A 80 8.86 6.28 15.79
C GLY A 80 8.15 5.26 16.70
N TYR A 81 8.88 4.60 17.60
CA TYR A 81 8.30 3.68 18.58
C TYR A 81 7.95 4.34 19.92
N SER A 82 8.34 5.60 20.12
CA SER A 82 8.21 6.27 21.40
C SER A 82 6.75 6.41 21.85
N ASN A 83 6.53 6.28 23.16
CA ASN A 83 5.22 6.48 23.77
C ASN A 83 4.77 7.95 23.74
N ILE A 84 5.66 8.90 23.43
CA ILE A 84 5.32 10.33 23.33
C ILE A 84 4.13 10.58 22.39
N PHE A 85 3.98 9.78 21.33
CA PHE A 85 2.89 9.92 20.39
C PHE A 85 1.54 9.57 21.00
N THR A 86 1.46 8.47 21.74
CA THR A 86 0.21 8.01 22.37
C THR A 86 -0.09 8.66 23.70
N GLU A 87 0.91 9.23 24.36
CA GLU A 87 0.75 9.97 25.60
C GLU A 87 0.37 11.45 25.36
N ASN A 88 0.95 12.08 24.33
CA ASN A 88 0.85 13.53 24.15
C ASN A 88 0.23 13.99 22.83
N LEU A 89 0.19 13.15 21.78
CA LEU A 89 -0.25 13.59 20.45
C LEU A 89 -1.61 13.05 20.05
N TYR A 90 -1.87 11.76 20.25
CA TYR A 90 -3.13 11.13 19.87
C TYR A 90 -3.51 9.98 20.80
N VAL A 91 -4.81 9.73 20.89
CA VAL A 91 -5.36 8.52 21.50
C VAL A 91 -6.36 7.91 20.52
N TYR A 92 -6.28 6.60 20.34
CA TYR A 92 -7.26 5.86 19.56
C TYR A 92 -8.42 5.40 20.42
N GLU A 93 -9.63 5.66 19.95
CA GLU A 93 -10.83 5.01 20.47
C GLU A 93 -10.81 3.51 20.21
N ASP A 94 -11.40 2.75 21.14
CA ASP A 94 -11.56 1.30 20.98
C ASP A 94 -12.52 0.96 19.83
N SER A 95 -12.24 -0.15 19.15
CA SER A 95 -13.19 -0.69 18.17
C SER A 95 -14.53 -0.98 18.85
N PRO A 96 -15.67 -0.65 18.23
CA PRO A 96 -16.97 -0.89 18.82
C PRO A 96 -17.16 -2.36 19.21
N THR A 97 -17.77 -2.59 20.39
CA THR A 97 -18.01 -3.92 20.95
C THR A 97 -19.50 -4.21 21.16
N TYR A 98 -19.81 -5.43 21.60
CA TYR A 98 -21.14 -5.84 22.05
C TYR A 98 -21.67 -4.88 23.15
N PRO A 99 -23.01 -4.66 23.25
CA PRO A 99 -24.09 -5.21 22.43
C PRO A 99 -24.29 -4.53 21.07
N ASP A 100 -24.09 -3.22 21.01
CA ASP A 100 -24.67 -2.42 19.92
C ASP A 100 -23.67 -2.03 18.82
N CYS A 101 -22.40 -2.46 18.91
CA CYS A 101 -21.38 -2.15 17.90
C CYS A 101 -21.31 -0.64 17.56
N GLY A 102 -21.42 0.20 18.59
CA GLY A 102 -21.40 1.66 18.46
C GLY A 102 -22.73 2.25 17.96
N ASN A 103 -23.82 1.46 17.99
CA ASN A 103 -25.15 1.85 17.54
C ASN A 103 -25.17 2.42 16.11
N THR A 104 -24.36 1.83 15.22
CA THR A 104 -24.20 2.29 13.84
C THR A 104 -24.99 1.40 12.89
N LYS A 105 -25.52 2.00 11.81
CA LYS A 105 -26.18 1.25 10.72
C LYS A 105 -25.20 0.47 9.83
N TYR A 106 -23.90 0.49 10.14
CA TYR A 106 -22.84 -0.08 9.30
C TYR A 106 -22.15 -1.28 9.94
N LEU A 107 -22.36 -1.51 11.24
CA LEU A 107 -21.76 -2.60 12.00
C LEU A 107 -22.85 -3.47 12.62
N ASN A 108 -22.60 -4.77 12.68
CA ASN A 108 -23.43 -5.71 13.43
C ASN A 108 -22.55 -6.66 14.24
N TRP A 109 -23.05 -7.10 15.38
CA TRP A 109 -22.37 -8.08 16.21
C TRP A 109 -22.36 -9.44 15.54
N ASN A 110 -21.16 -9.99 15.31
CA ASN A 110 -21.02 -11.36 14.87
C ASN A 110 -20.89 -12.28 16.09
N THR A 111 -21.90 -13.11 16.33
CA THR A 111 -21.96 -14.01 17.49
C THR A 111 -20.91 -15.13 17.47
N VAL A 112 -20.41 -15.50 16.28
CA VAL A 112 -19.40 -16.55 16.06
C VAL A 112 -17.99 -16.00 16.27
N LEU A 113 -17.65 -14.90 15.60
CA LEU A 113 -16.33 -14.26 15.68
C LEU A 113 -16.14 -13.41 16.94
N LYS A 114 -17.20 -13.20 17.74
CA LYS A 114 -17.23 -12.37 18.94
C LYS A 114 -16.66 -10.96 18.69
N ARG A 115 -17.04 -10.35 17.57
CA ARG A 115 -16.65 -8.99 17.20
C ARG A 115 -17.68 -8.32 16.31
N CYS A 116 -17.66 -6.99 16.30
CA CYS A 116 -18.43 -6.18 15.37
C CYS A 116 -17.83 -6.26 13.97
N ILE A 117 -18.67 -6.49 12.96
CA ILE A 117 -18.26 -6.57 11.56
C ILE A 117 -19.10 -5.63 10.69
N GLY A 118 -18.51 -5.19 9.59
CA GLY A 118 -19.23 -4.46 8.55
C GLY A 118 -20.41 -5.28 8.02
N ILE A 119 -21.58 -4.67 7.94
CA ILE A 119 -22.72 -5.30 7.28
C ILE A 119 -22.38 -5.39 5.79
N LYS A 120 -22.47 -6.59 5.21
CA LYS A 120 -22.28 -6.74 3.76
C LYS A 120 -23.36 -5.89 3.06
N PRO A 121 -23.01 -5.01 2.10
CA PRO A 121 -24.03 -4.39 1.28
C PRO A 121 -24.84 -5.51 0.63
N VAL A 122 -26.15 -5.50 0.82
CA VAL A 122 -27.02 -6.42 0.10
C VAL A 122 -26.83 -6.09 -1.37
N LEU A 123 -26.25 -7.01 -2.14
CA LEU A 123 -26.10 -6.89 -3.60
C LEU A 123 -27.46 -6.91 -4.35
N SER A 124 -28.57 -6.61 -3.68
CA SER A 124 -29.94 -6.68 -4.22
C SER A 124 -30.42 -5.38 -4.86
N ALA A 125 -29.55 -4.41 -5.12
CA ALA A 125 -29.92 -3.17 -5.80
C ALA A 125 -29.07 -2.89 -7.06
N ILE A 126 -28.51 -3.93 -7.69
CA ILE A 126 -28.18 -3.82 -9.12
C ILE A 126 -29.46 -4.19 -9.86
N PRO A 127 -30.10 -3.26 -10.59
CA PRO A 127 -31.16 -3.64 -11.51
C PRO A 127 -30.60 -4.73 -12.43
N GLN A 128 -31.25 -5.88 -12.50
CA GLN A 128 -30.86 -6.98 -13.39
C GLN A 128 -30.90 -6.60 -14.89
N SER A 129 -31.21 -5.34 -15.24
CA SER A 129 -31.34 -4.86 -16.62
C SER A 129 -30.02 -4.62 -17.36
N ILE A 130 -28.85 -4.75 -16.73
CA ILE A 130 -27.54 -4.42 -17.38
C ILE A 130 -26.80 -5.67 -17.89
N LYS A 131 -27.45 -6.84 -17.97
CA LYS A 131 -26.82 -8.05 -18.54
C LYS A 131 -26.59 -8.02 -20.07
N PRO A 132 -27.44 -7.42 -20.93
CA PRO A 132 -27.20 -7.50 -22.38
C PRO A 132 -26.07 -6.57 -22.85
N TYR A 133 -25.83 -5.43 -22.21
CA TYR A 133 -24.83 -4.45 -22.67
C TYR A 133 -23.39 -4.89 -22.39
N TYR A 134 -23.17 -5.66 -21.32
CA TYR A 134 -21.83 -6.10 -20.90
C TYR A 134 -21.25 -7.16 -21.84
N VAL A 135 -22.08 -8.06 -22.37
CA VAL A 135 -21.66 -9.08 -23.34
C VAL A 135 -21.28 -8.43 -24.67
N HIS A 136 -22.09 -7.48 -25.16
CA HIS A 136 -21.75 -6.72 -26.37
C HIS A 136 -20.48 -5.89 -26.21
N MET A 137 -20.27 -5.23 -25.07
CA MET A 137 -19.04 -4.48 -24.79
C MET A 137 -17.79 -5.39 -24.77
N ILE A 138 -17.86 -6.56 -24.15
CA ILE A 138 -16.73 -7.51 -24.11
C ILE A 138 -16.38 -8.02 -25.52
N ILE A 139 -17.39 -8.32 -26.35
CA ILE A 139 -17.18 -8.77 -27.74
C ILE A 139 -16.56 -7.64 -28.58
N ILE A 140 -17.02 -6.40 -28.43
CA ILE A 140 -16.44 -5.25 -29.17
C ILE A 140 -14.97 -5.04 -28.77
N ILE A 141 -14.66 -5.06 -27.46
CA ILE A 141 -13.28 -4.88 -26.98
C ILE A 141 -12.36 -6.00 -27.48
N SER A 142 -12.82 -7.26 -27.48
CA SER A 142 -12.01 -8.39 -27.96
C SER A 142 -11.76 -8.33 -29.46
N VAL A 143 -12.76 -7.98 -30.27
CA VAL A 143 -12.61 -7.82 -31.73
C VAL A 143 -11.70 -6.64 -32.06
N SER A 144 -11.83 -5.50 -31.38
CA SER A 144 -10.94 -4.35 -31.56
C SER A 144 -9.49 -4.68 -31.20
N PHE A 145 -9.27 -5.45 -30.12
CA PHE A 145 -7.93 -5.86 -29.71
C PHE A 145 -7.28 -6.82 -30.72
N ILE A 146 -8.04 -7.78 -31.25
CA ILE A 146 -7.56 -8.69 -32.31
C ILE A 146 -7.22 -7.89 -33.58
N LEU A 147 -8.06 -6.92 -33.97
CA LEU A 147 -7.80 -6.08 -35.14
C LEU A 147 -6.52 -5.25 -34.97
N LEU A 148 -6.27 -4.70 -33.76
CA LEU A 148 -5.03 -3.97 -33.45
C LEU A 148 -3.79 -4.85 -33.52
N ILE A 149 -3.88 -6.11 -33.09
CA ILE A 149 -2.79 -7.08 -33.21
C ILE A 149 -2.50 -7.37 -34.69
N ILE A 150 -3.55 -7.60 -35.49
CA ILE A 150 -3.41 -7.87 -36.93
C ILE A 150 -2.79 -6.67 -37.66
N ILE A 151 -3.28 -5.45 -37.38
CA ILE A 151 -2.72 -4.22 -37.95
C ILE A 151 -1.25 -4.06 -37.54
N SER A 152 -0.93 -4.28 -36.26
CA SER A 152 0.45 -4.21 -35.76
C SER A 152 1.37 -5.23 -36.44
N PHE A 153 0.87 -6.43 -36.70
CA PHE A 153 1.61 -7.48 -37.41
C PHE A 153 1.83 -7.13 -38.89
N LEU A 154 0.81 -6.59 -39.57
CA LEU A 154 0.92 -6.12 -40.96
C LEU A 154 1.90 -4.93 -41.07
N VAL A 155 1.85 -3.98 -40.13
CA VAL A 155 2.81 -2.88 -40.03
C VAL A 155 4.22 -3.42 -39.75
N PHE A 156 4.38 -4.43 -38.91
CA PHE A 156 5.69 -5.05 -38.70
C PHE A 156 6.24 -5.74 -39.96
N LEU A 157 5.38 -6.38 -40.75
CA LEU A 157 5.77 -6.98 -42.03
C LEU A 157 6.15 -5.93 -43.09
N THR A 158 5.43 -4.79 -43.15
CA THR A 158 5.79 -3.69 -44.05
C THR A 158 7.06 -2.96 -43.59
N LEU A 159 7.23 -2.75 -42.29
CA LEU A 159 8.46 -2.17 -41.72
C LEU A 159 9.67 -3.10 -41.87
N ARG A 160 9.50 -4.43 -41.84
CA ARG A 160 10.58 -5.39 -42.16
C ARG A 160 11.03 -5.30 -43.62
N LYS A 161 10.16 -4.93 -44.55
CA LYS A 161 10.56 -4.62 -45.95
C LYS A 161 11.34 -3.31 -46.06
N ILE A 162 11.16 -2.37 -45.14
CA ILE A 162 11.78 -1.03 -45.17
C ILE A 162 13.09 -0.95 -44.34
N LYS A 163 13.22 -1.71 -43.24
CA LYS A 163 14.39 -1.73 -42.32
C LYS A 163 15.67 -2.40 -42.87
N ARG A 164 15.81 -2.63 -44.18
CA ARG A 164 17.13 -2.88 -44.80
C ARG A 164 17.94 -1.59 -45.02
N VAL A 165 17.36 -0.43 -44.74
CA VAL A 165 17.97 0.88 -45.02
C VAL A 165 17.88 1.77 -43.76
N THR A 166 19.06 2.03 -43.19
CA THR A 166 19.42 3.13 -42.27
C THR A 166 19.10 2.98 -40.77
N ILE A 167 20.18 2.82 -39.99
CA ILE A 167 20.32 3.03 -38.54
C ILE A 167 20.91 4.44 -38.31
N PHE A 168 20.66 5.03 -37.13
CA PHE A 168 21.24 6.24 -36.47
C PHE A 168 20.08 7.18 -36.04
N THR A 169 19.93 7.69 -34.82
CA THR A 169 20.87 8.31 -33.84
C THR A 169 20.30 8.26 -32.39
N ILE A 170 21.16 8.11 -31.37
CA ILE A 170 21.58 9.06 -30.30
C ILE A 170 20.44 9.71 -29.47
N SER A 171 20.49 9.52 -28.14
CA SER A 171 19.64 10.16 -27.12
C SER A 171 20.37 11.30 -26.38
N ASN A 172 19.72 12.45 -26.26
CA ASN A 172 20.17 13.63 -25.51
C ASN A 172 19.74 13.60 -24.03
N GLU A 173 20.69 14.04 -23.19
CA GLU A 173 20.60 14.93 -22.01
C GLU A 173 19.46 14.84 -20.97
N GLU A 174 19.90 14.50 -19.75
CA GLU A 174 19.90 15.31 -18.50
C GLU A 174 18.63 15.86 -17.80
N LEU A 175 18.81 15.93 -16.46
CA LEU A 175 18.11 16.67 -15.38
C LEU A 175 16.87 16.05 -14.69
N LYS A 176 17.05 15.60 -13.42
CA LYS A 176 16.01 15.60 -12.37
C LYS A 176 16.57 15.88 -10.96
N PRO A 177 15.87 16.66 -10.11
CA PRO A 177 16.29 17.02 -8.75
C PRO A 177 16.02 15.92 -7.68
N LEU A 178 16.83 15.97 -6.62
CA LEU A 178 17.07 15.00 -5.54
C LEU A 178 15.91 14.69 -4.57
N CYS A 179 14.64 14.84 -4.96
CA CYS A 179 13.49 14.41 -4.14
C CYS A 179 12.50 13.52 -4.90
N ARG A 180 12.93 12.96 -6.05
CA ARG A 180 12.17 11.96 -6.80
C ARG A 180 13.12 10.89 -7.37
N ARG A 181 13.72 10.07 -6.50
CA ARG A 181 14.27 8.75 -6.87
C ARG A 181 14.19 7.84 -5.66
N THR A 182 13.38 6.79 -5.76
CA THR A 182 13.74 5.38 -5.49
C THR A 182 12.49 4.51 -5.65
N VAL A 183 12.08 4.25 -6.89
CA VAL A 183 11.50 2.95 -7.29
C VAL A 183 12.03 2.66 -8.69
N SER A 184 13.30 2.28 -8.77
CA SER A 184 13.87 1.54 -9.90
C SER A 184 15.23 1.03 -9.46
N ASN A 185 15.25 -0.25 -9.09
CA ASN A 185 16.37 -1.18 -8.91
C ASN A 185 16.22 -1.97 -7.59
N ILE A 186 15.21 -2.84 -7.56
CA ILE A 186 15.42 -4.26 -7.29
C ILE A 186 15.00 -4.97 -8.57
#